data_AF-A0A522DZG5-F1
#
_entry.id   AF-A0A522DZG5-F1
#
_cell.length_a   1.000
_cell.length_b   1.000
_cell.length_c   1.000
_cell.angle_alpha   90.00
_cell.angle_beta   90.00
_cell.angle_gamma   90.00
#
_symmetry.space_group_name_H-M   'P 1'
#
loop_
_entity.id
_entity.type
_entity.pdbx_description
1 polymer ?
#
loop_
_entity_poly.entity_id
_entity_poly.type
_entity_poly.pdbx_seq_one_letter_code
_entity_poly.pdbx_strand_id
1 'polypeptide(L)'
;MNFGKFFDQLFLSRQLEFGEGTLKIFGQPVVMMPAYTLVEMQRFIEGNYKNGADIIYLAAKKAGVKYVSTFKKQFSPKSPENLLETCLNLLSLGGSGKITIIKFNFKEKSAVFHVTGSPWATLRGKEKSPVDNFL
;
A
#
# COMPACT_ATOMS: atom_id res chain seq x y z
N MET A 1 11.41 -3.50 11.78
CA MET A 1 12.25 -4.24 10.80
C MET A 1 13.01 -3.25 9.92
N ASN A 2 14.26 -3.51 9.49
CA ASN A 2 14.98 -2.63 8.55
C ASN A 2 14.47 -2.91 7.12
N PHE A 3 14.12 -1.86 6.36
CA PHE A 3 13.56 -1.95 5.01
C PHE A 3 14.41 -2.82 4.06
N GLY A 4 15.73 -2.63 4.06
CA GLY A 4 16.63 -3.44 3.23
C GLY A 4 16.52 -4.94 3.53
N LYS A 5 16.43 -5.29 4.82
CA LYS A 5 16.25 -6.69 5.24
C LYS A 5 14.92 -7.29 4.78
N PHE A 6 13.84 -6.50 4.67
CA PHE A 6 12.55 -7.01 4.18
C PHE A 6 12.56 -7.23 2.68
N PHE A 7 13.13 -6.30 1.91
CA PHE A 7 13.31 -6.45 0.47
C PHE A 7 14.17 -7.68 0.14
N ASP A 8 15.31 -7.82 0.80
CA ASP A 8 16.21 -8.96 0.62
C ASP A 8 15.51 -10.27 0.95
N GLN A 9 14.71 -10.30 2.03
CA GLN A 9 13.91 -11.48 2.36
C GLN A 9 12.91 -11.84 1.28
N LEU A 10 12.18 -10.87 0.72
CA LEU A 10 11.22 -11.12 -0.36
C LEU A 10 11.92 -11.64 -1.62
N PHE A 11 13.05 -11.05 -1.97
CA PHE A 11 13.82 -11.46 -3.13
C PHE A 11 14.40 -12.88 -2.95
N LEU A 12 15.06 -13.15 -1.81
CA LEU A 12 15.65 -14.45 -1.50
C LEU A 12 14.61 -15.56 -1.36
N SER A 13 13.41 -15.24 -0.88
CA SER A 13 12.29 -16.19 -0.75
C SER A 13 11.50 -16.39 -2.06
N ARG A 14 11.95 -15.80 -3.18
CA ARG A 14 11.25 -15.78 -4.48
C ARG A 14 9.82 -15.22 -4.38
N GLN A 15 9.57 -14.37 -3.38
CA GLN A 15 8.30 -13.67 -3.22
C GLN A 15 8.28 -12.33 -3.95
N LEU A 16 9.43 -11.89 -4.45
CA LEU A 16 9.57 -10.84 -5.43
C LEU A 16 10.22 -11.46 -6.67
N GLU A 17 9.49 -11.52 -7.78
CA GLU A 17 9.96 -12.11 -9.03
C GLU A 17 10.05 -11.04 -10.12
N PHE A 18 11.23 -10.92 -10.73
CA PHE A 18 11.44 -10.14 -11.95
C PHE A 18 11.62 -11.10 -13.12
N GLY A 19 10.88 -10.87 -14.19
CA GLY A 19 11.03 -11.57 -15.46
C GLY A 19 10.92 -10.59 -16.62
N GLU A 20 11.16 -11.06 -17.84
CA GLU A 20 10.98 -10.23 -19.03
C GLU A 20 9.52 -9.76 -19.12
N GLY A 21 9.31 -8.45 -19.03
CA GLY A 21 7.97 -7.83 -19.03
C GLY A 21 7.09 -8.17 -17.83
N THR A 22 7.61 -8.81 -16.78
CA THR A 22 6.81 -9.24 -15.63
C THR A 22 7.45 -8.84 -14.30
N LEU A 23 6.61 -8.34 -13.40
CA LEU A 23 6.94 -8.11 -12.01
C LEU A 23 5.85 -8.77 -11.18
N LYS A 24 6.24 -9.62 -10.23
CA LYS A 24 5.31 -10.24 -9.30
C LYS A 24 5.74 -10.06 -7.86
N ILE A 25 4.76 -9.86 -6.99
CA ILE A 25 4.93 -9.88 -5.54
C ILE A 25 3.96 -10.92 -5.00
N PHE A 26 4.44 -11.91 -4.27
CA PHE A 26 3.68 -13.07 -3.79
C PHE A 26 2.90 -13.78 -4.92
N GLY A 27 3.54 -13.93 -6.08
CA GLY A 27 2.92 -14.52 -7.28
C GLY A 27 1.82 -13.68 -7.93
N GLN A 28 1.51 -12.48 -7.41
CA GLN A 28 0.55 -11.57 -8.02
C GLN A 28 1.26 -10.61 -8.96
N PRO A 29 0.76 -10.41 -10.19
CA PRO A 29 1.32 -9.42 -11.10
C PRO A 29 1.14 -8.02 -10.51
N VAL A 30 2.21 -7.24 -10.53
CA VAL A 30 2.21 -5.83 -10.14
C VAL A 30 2.88 -5.01 -11.23
N VAL A 31 2.60 -3.71 -11.25
CA VAL A 31 3.19 -2.77 -12.20
C VAL A 31 3.93 -1.68 -11.44
N MET A 32 5.06 -1.24 -11.99
CA MET A 32 5.74 -0.04 -11.52
C MET A 32 5.21 1.15 -12.31
N MET A 33 4.75 2.18 -11.62
CA MET A 33 4.31 3.42 -12.23
C MET A 33 4.96 4.61 -11.52
N PRO A 34 5.32 5.69 -12.26
CA PRO A 34 5.76 6.92 -11.63
C PRO A 34 4.67 7.46 -10.69
N ALA A 35 5.06 7.82 -9.47
CA ALA A 35 4.10 8.31 -8.47
C ALA A 35 3.36 9.58 -8.93
N TYR A 36 4.03 10.45 -9.70
CA TYR A 36 3.39 11.61 -10.31
C TYR A 36 2.21 11.25 -11.22
N THR A 37 2.33 10.20 -12.03
CA THR A 37 1.23 9.72 -12.88
C THR A 37 0.02 9.32 -12.05
N LEU A 38 0.24 8.59 -10.95
CA LEU A 38 -0.84 8.18 -10.03
C LEU A 38 -1.52 9.38 -9.36
N VAL A 39 -0.72 10.37 -8.91
CA VAL A 39 -1.24 11.59 -8.29
C VAL A 39 -2.08 12.42 -9.27
N GLU A 40 -1.63 12.57 -10.52
CA GLU A 40 -2.39 13.29 -11.55
C GLU A 40 -3.68 12.55 -11.95
N MET A 41 -3.64 11.22 -12.04
CA MET A 41 -4.86 10.42 -12.24
C MET A 41 -5.86 10.64 -11.10
N GLN A 42 -5.38 10.70 -9.86
CA GLN A 42 -6.23 10.98 -8.70
C GLN A 42 -6.88 12.36 -8.80
N ARG A 43 -6.07 13.40 -9.08
CA ARG A 43 -6.54 14.77 -9.26
C ARG A 43 -7.59 14.88 -10.35
N PHE A 44 -7.35 14.21 -11.49
CA PHE A 44 -8.30 14.16 -12.58
C PHE A 44 -9.64 13.57 -12.14
N ILE A 45 -9.64 12.45 -11.41
CA ILE A 45 -10.87 11.82 -10.94
C ILE A 45 -11.58 12.70 -9.89
N GLU A 46 -10.85 13.24 -8.91
CA GLU A 46 -11.41 14.12 -7.89
C GLU A 46 -12.01 15.41 -8.47
N GLY A 47 -11.37 15.97 -9.51
CA GLY A 47 -11.82 17.21 -10.15
C GLY A 47 -12.99 17.03 -11.11
N ASN A 48 -13.19 15.83 -11.68
CA ASN A 48 -14.20 15.59 -12.72
C ASN A 48 -15.41 14.78 -12.24
N TYR A 49 -15.35 14.15 -11.06
CA TYR A 49 -16.45 13.35 -10.52
C TYR A 49 -16.84 13.85 -9.13
N LYS A 50 -18.14 14.08 -8.91
CA LYS A 50 -18.70 14.58 -7.64
C LYS A 50 -18.24 13.79 -6.41
N ASN A 51 -18.05 12.47 -6.56
CA ASN A 51 -17.59 11.56 -5.51
C ASN A 51 -16.22 10.93 -5.87
N GLY A 52 -15.34 11.67 -6.55
CA GLY A 52 -14.08 11.14 -7.07
C GLY A 52 -13.20 10.50 -5.98
N ALA A 53 -13.06 11.16 -4.83
CA ALA A 53 -12.32 10.62 -3.69
C ALA A 53 -12.90 9.28 -3.18
N ASP A 54 -14.23 9.16 -3.08
CA ASP A 54 -14.89 7.92 -2.66
C ASP A 54 -14.69 6.80 -3.69
N ILE A 55 -14.71 7.12 -4.99
CA ILE A 55 -14.45 6.15 -6.06
C ILE A 55 -13.05 5.56 -5.89
N ILE A 56 -12.06 6.42 -5.66
CA ILE A 56 -10.66 6.02 -5.46
C ILE A 56 -10.54 5.16 -4.19
N TYR A 57 -11.08 5.63 -3.06
CA TYR A 57 -11.07 4.90 -1.80
C TYR A 57 -11.70 3.51 -1.90
N LEU A 58 -12.89 3.42 -2.51
CA LEU A 58 -13.59 2.15 -2.67
C LEU A 58 -12.84 1.18 -3.60
N ALA A 59 -12.21 1.70 -4.66
CA ALA A 59 -11.37 0.89 -5.54
C ALA A 59 -10.14 0.35 -4.81
N ALA A 60 -9.42 1.21 -4.09
CA ALA A 60 -8.26 0.84 -3.29
C ALA A 60 -8.62 -0.19 -2.20
N LYS A 61 -9.73 0.03 -1.48
CA LYS A 61 -10.25 -0.91 -0.48
C LYS A 61 -10.54 -2.28 -1.07
N LYS A 62 -11.22 -2.36 -2.23
CA LYS A 62 -11.50 -3.64 -2.91
C LYS A 62 -10.21 -4.35 -3.33
N ALA A 63 -9.24 -3.61 -3.87
CA ALA A 63 -7.94 -4.13 -4.23
C ALA A 63 -7.18 -4.68 -3.00
N GLY A 64 -7.16 -3.92 -1.90
CA GLY A 64 -6.54 -4.31 -0.63
C GLY A 64 -7.15 -5.59 -0.05
N VAL A 65 -8.49 -5.70 -0.03
CA VAL A 65 -9.18 -6.92 0.42
C VAL A 65 -8.77 -8.13 -0.42
N LYS A 66 -8.73 -7.98 -1.76
CA LYS A 66 -8.31 -9.05 -2.66
C LYS A 66 -6.86 -9.45 -2.43
N TYR A 67 -5.97 -8.47 -2.28
CA TYR A 67 -4.55 -8.67 -2.03
C TYR A 67 -4.32 -9.43 -0.72
N VAL A 68 -4.92 -8.97 0.38
CA VAL A 68 -4.84 -9.61 1.70
C VAL A 68 -5.42 -11.02 1.67
N SER A 69 -6.55 -11.24 0.97
CA SER A 69 -7.15 -12.58 0.88
C SER A 69 -6.23 -13.59 0.19
N THR A 70 -5.53 -13.18 -0.86
CA THR A 70 -4.60 -14.02 -1.61
C THR A 70 -3.35 -14.28 -0.78
N PHE A 71 -2.81 -13.24 -0.12
CA PHE A 71 -1.68 -13.37 0.79
C PHE A 71 -1.97 -14.35 1.93
N LYS A 72 -3.14 -14.26 2.57
CA LYS A 72 -3.54 -15.19 3.64
C LYS A 72 -3.58 -16.65 3.17
N LYS A 73 -4.05 -16.90 1.95
CA LYS A 73 -4.11 -18.26 1.37
C LYS A 73 -2.74 -18.85 1.11
N GLN A 74 -1.78 -18.03 0.70
CA GLN A 74 -0.45 -18.50 0.33
C GLN A 74 0.51 -18.63 1.53
N PHE A 75 0.44 -17.72 2.51
CA PHE A 75 1.48 -17.60 3.55
C PHE A 75 1.03 -17.94 4.97
N SER A 76 -0.27 -18.15 5.20
CA SER A 76 -0.82 -18.54 6.52
C SER A 76 -0.18 -17.73 7.67
N PRO A 77 -0.39 -16.40 7.72
CA PRO A 77 0.28 -15.52 8.67
C PRO A 77 0.07 -16.00 10.10
N LYS A 78 1.15 -15.98 10.90
CA LYS A 78 1.18 -16.53 12.26
C LYS A 78 0.24 -15.81 13.23
N SER A 79 -0.02 -14.52 12.98
CA SER A 79 -0.96 -13.72 13.77
C SER A 79 -1.53 -12.54 12.96
N PRO A 80 -2.64 -11.93 13.40
CA PRO A 80 -3.18 -10.71 12.80
C PRO A 80 -2.21 -9.53 12.79
N GLU A 81 -1.38 -9.38 13.82
CA GLU A 81 -0.33 -8.36 13.93
C GLU A 81 0.71 -8.55 12.83
N ASN A 82 1.17 -9.79 12.65
CA ASN A 82 2.16 -10.13 11.64
C ASN A 82 1.62 -9.88 10.22
N LEU A 83 0.34 -10.18 9.99
CA LEU A 83 -0.34 -9.85 8.75
C LEU A 83 -0.36 -8.33 8.51
N LEU A 84 -0.76 -7.55 9.51
CA LEU A 84 -0.81 -6.09 9.41
C LEU A 84 0.58 -5.50 9.13
N GLU A 85 1.59 -5.88 9.91
CA GLU A 85 2.96 -5.39 9.72
C GLU A 85 3.48 -5.72 8.31
N THR A 86 3.23 -6.94 7.84
CA THR A 86 3.61 -7.35 6.48
C THR A 86 2.93 -6.49 5.42
N CYS A 87 1.61 -6.26 5.54
CA CYS A 87 0.89 -5.38 4.61
C CYS A 87 1.44 -3.95 4.59
N LEU A 88 1.76 -3.37 5.75
CA LEU A 88 2.31 -2.02 5.84
C LEU A 88 3.74 -1.93 5.26
N ASN A 89 4.54 -2.98 5.46
CA ASN A 89 5.87 -3.07 4.84
C ASN A 89 5.75 -3.16 3.31
N LEU A 90 4.73 -3.85 2.79
CA LEU A 90 4.48 -3.93 1.35
C LEU A 90 3.99 -2.61 0.77
N LEU A 91 3.12 -1.89 1.46
CA LEU A 91 2.74 -0.53 1.05
C LEU A 91 3.97 0.39 1.03
N SER A 92 4.83 0.30 2.04
CA SER A 92 6.07 1.07 2.09
C SER A 92 7.03 0.69 0.95
N LEU A 93 7.15 -0.62 0.65
CA LEU A 93 7.92 -1.13 -0.48
C LEU A 93 7.36 -0.69 -1.84
N GLY A 94 6.03 -0.64 -1.95
CA GLY A 94 5.32 -0.14 -3.13
C GLY A 94 5.44 1.36 -3.35
N GLY A 95 6.16 2.08 -2.49
CA GLY A 95 6.45 3.50 -2.65
C GLY A 95 5.45 4.45 -2.00
N SER A 96 4.55 3.97 -1.13
CA SER A 96 3.58 4.83 -0.42
C SER A 96 4.17 5.70 0.69
N GLY A 97 5.49 5.69 0.86
CA GLY A 97 6.19 6.31 1.98
C GLY A 97 6.39 5.33 3.14
N LYS A 98 7.07 5.78 4.19
CA LYS A 98 7.34 4.96 5.37
C LYS A 98 6.14 5.03 6.32
N ILE A 99 5.50 3.87 6.53
CA ILE A 99 4.37 3.71 7.44
C ILE A 99 4.87 3.14 8.77
N THR A 100 4.61 3.84 9.87
CA THR A 100 4.99 3.41 11.23
C THR A 100 3.74 3.24 12.08
N ILE A 101 3.61 2.09 12.74
CA ILE A 101 2.52 1.83 13.69
C ILE A 101 2.80 2.62 14.98
N ILE A 102 1.88 3.50 15.36
CA ILE A 102 1.95 4.28 16.61
C ILE A 102 1.17 3.57 17.72
N LYS A 103 -0.01 3.05 17.38
CA LYS A 103 -0.87 2.30 18.30
C LYS A 103 -1.58 1.20 17.53
N PHE A 104 -1.65 0.01 18.11
CA PHE A 104 -2.44 -1.09 17.58
C PHE A 104 -3.14 -1.82 18.72
N ASN A 105 -4.46 -2.00 18.61
CA ASN A 105 -5.24 -2.79 19.53
C ASN A 105 -6.20 -3.69 18.75
N PHE A 106 -5.89 -4.98 18.72
CA PHE A 106 -6.69 -5.96 18.00
C PHE A 106 -8.10 -6.16 18.60
N LYS A 107 -8.24 -6.12 19.93
CA LYS A 107 -9.53 -6.29 20.61
C LYS A 107 -10.49 -5.15 20.29
N GLU A 108 -9.96 -3.92 20.26
CA GLU A 108 -10.70 -2.71 19.90
C GLU A 108 -10.84 -2.51 18.38
N LYS A 109 -10.18 -3.36 17.57
CA LYS A 109 -10.08 -3.22 16.12
C LYS A 109 -9.60 -1.83 15.70
N SER A 110 -8.65 -1.28 16.46
CA SER A 110 -8.14 0.07 16.27
C SER A 110 -6.65 0.06 15.92
N ALA A 111 -6.26 0.95 15.01
CA ALA A 111 -4.88 1.15 14.63
C ALA A 111 -4.64 2.63 14.30
N VAL A 112 -3.49 3.14 14.70
CA VAL A 112 -3.03 4.50 14.39
C VAL A 112 -1.66 4.40 13.76
N PHE A 113 -1.52 5.01 12.60
CA PHE A 113 -0.29 4.99 11.80
C PHE A 113 0.22 6.41 11.58
N HIS A 114 1.53 6.54 11.44
CA HIS A 114 2.18 7.73 10.92
C HIS A 114 2.78 7.38 9.55
N VAL A 115 2.41 8.14 8.53
CA VAL A 115 2.94 8.01 7.17
C VAL A 115 3.89 9.18 6.91
N THR A 116 5.13 8.87 6.52
CA THR A 116 6.18 9.87 6.25
C THR A 116 6.70 9.69 4.82
N GLY A 117 6.92 10.79 4.11
CA GLY A 117 7.33 10.75 2.70
C GLY A 117 6.27 10.17 1.76
N SER A 118 4.98 10.37 2.06
CA SER A 118 3.89 10.00 1.14
C SER A 118 4.06 10.80 -0.17
N PRO A 119 4.10 10.13 -1.34
CA PRO A 119 4.18 10.84 -2.62
C PRO A 119 2.93 11.68 -2.87
N TRP A 120 1.76 11.28 -2.37
CA TRP A 120 0.53 12.09 -2.48
C TRP A 120 0.67 13.41 -1.74
N ALA A 121 1.12 13.38 -0.49
CA ALA A 121 1.34 14.59 0.29
C ALA A 121 2.45 15.46 -0.32
N THR A 122 3.57 14.87 -0.73
CA THR A 122 4.71 15.59 -1.30
C THR A 122 4.37 16.26 -2.63
N LEU A 123 3.71 15.55 -3.55
CA LEU A 123 3.43 16.05 -4.89
C LEU A 123 2.21 16.97 -4.94
N ARG A 124 1.28 16.85 -3.99
CA ARG A 124 0.11 17.74 -3.90
C ARG A 124 0.36 19.01 -3.13
N GLY A 125 1.31 18.99 -2.19
CA GLY A 125 1.61 20.13 -1.34
C GLY A 125 0.48 20.38 -0.32
N LYS A 126 0.25 21.65 0.02
CA LYS A 126 -0.71 22.03 1.05
C LYS A 126 -2.14 21.94 0.51
N GLU A 127 -2.93 21.07 1.14
CA GLU A 127 -4.32 20.81 0.77
C GLU A 127 -5.25 21.08 1.96
N LYS A 128 -6.52 21.39 1.69
CA LYS A 128 -7.52 21.67 2.74
C LYS A 128 -8.09 20.40 3.38
N SER A 129 -7.87 19.25 2.73
CA SER A 129 -8.38 17.93 3.11
C SER A 129 -7.29 16.88 2.96
N PRO A 130 -7.44 15.70 3.60
CA PRO A 130 -6.55 14.56 3.37
C PRO A 130 -6.47 14.17 1.89
N VAL A 131 -5.31 13.65 1.46
CA VAL A 131 -5.04 13.32 0.06
C VAL A 131 -4.73 11.84 -0.21
N ASP A 132 -4.45 11.07 0.84
CA ASP A 132 -4.05 9.66 0.74
C ASP A 132 -5.26 8.73 0.53
N ASN A 133 -6.10 9.02 -0.47
CA ASN A 133 -7.33 8.27 -0.75
C ASN A 133 -7.08 6.83 -1.22
N PHE A 134 -5.84 6.51 -1.62
CA PHE A 134 -5.41 5.15 -1.99
C PHE A 134 -4.99 4.26 -0.81
N LEU A 135 -4.85 4.83 0.38
CA LEU A 135 -4.17 4.23 1.54
C LEU A 135 -5.14 3.66 2.57
#